data_AF-A0A6J4Q0P3-F1
#
_entry.id   AF-A0A6J4Q0P3-F1
#
_cell.length_a   1.000
_cell.length_b   1.000
_cell.length_c   1.000
_cell.angle_alpha   90.00
_cell.angle_beta   90.00
_cell.angle_gamma   90.00
#
_symmetry.space_group_name_H-M   'P 1'
#
loop_
_entity.id
_entity.type
_entity.pdbx_description
1 polymer ?
#
loop_
_entity_poly.entity_id
_entity_poly.type
_entity_poly.pdbx_seq_one_letter_code
_entity_poly.pdbx_strand_id
1 'polypeptide(L)'
;MAELIYGFDPLCGWCYGIVPAMRRVAQDHPDIPIHLVMGGLMSGDSVGPYAQMQEYIRGAVEHLREVTGRAPSEAFFKLIATPGVEGNSG
;
A
#
# COMPACT_ATOMS: atom_id res chain seq x y z
N MET A 1 -11.13 -20.40 -17.67
CA MET A 1 -11.74 -19.28 -16.94
C MET A 1 -10.67 -18.23 -16.72
N ALA A 2 -11.01 -16.95 -16.84
CA ALA A 2 -10.05 -15.87 -16.59
C ALA A 2 -10.04 -15.50 -15.11
N GLU A 3 -8.90 -15.04 -14.60
CA GLU A 3 -8.74 -14.51 -13.24
C GLU A 3 -7.93 -13.22 -13.29
N LEU A 4 -8.13 -12.35 -12.30
CA LEU A 4 -7.33 -11.14 -12.10
C LEU A 4 -6.35 -11.37 -10.95
N ILE A 5 -5.06 -11.45 -11.26
CA ILE A 5 -4.01 -11.50 -10.24
C ILE A 5 -3.64 -10.06 -9.87
N TYR A 6 -3.88 -9.68 -8.61
CA TYR A 6 -3.48 -8.40 -8.07
C TYR A 6 -2.30 -8.56 -7.11
N GLY A 7 -1.10 -8.27 -7.62
CA GLY A 7 0.10 -8.12 -6.80
C GLY A 7 0.00 -6.86 -5.95
N PHE A 8 -0.01 -7.00 -4.63
CA PHE A 8 -0.18 -5.90 -3.70
C PHE A 8 0.74 -6.03 -2.49
N ASP A 9 0.94 -4.93 -1.78
CA ASP A 9 1.59 -4.93 -0.48
C ASP A 9 0.89 -3.93 0.47
N PRO A 10 0.65 -4.28 1.75
CA PRO A 10 0.03 -3.37 2.72
C PRO A 10 0.83 -2.07 2.96
N LEU A 11 2.16 -2.11 2.78
CA LEU A 11 3.06 -0.98 2.97
C LEU A 11 3.15 -0.08 1.74
N CYS A 12 2.58 -0.50 0.60
CA CYS A 12 2.59 0.25 -0.65
C CYS A 12 1.51 1.33 -0.68
N GLY A 13 1.93 2.60 -0.75
CA GLY A 13 1.02 3.74 -0.87
C GLY A 13 0.11 3.70 -2.10
N TRP A 14 0.62 3.23 -3.25
CA TRP A 14 -0.19 3.07 -4.46
C TRP A 14 -1.20 1.93 -4.35
N CYS A 15 -0.87 0.84 -3.67
CA CYS A 15 -1.82 -0.23 -3.37
C CYS A 15 -2.96 0.28 -2.49
N TYR A 16 -2.69 1.21 -1.55
CA TYR A 16 -3.74 1.90 -0.80
C TYR A 16 -4.57 2.85 -1.68
N GLY A 17 -3.93 3.54 -2.63
CA GLY A 17 -4.55 4.45 -3.58
C GLY A 17 -5.59 3.78 -4.49
N ILE A 18 -5.26 2.61 -5.02
CA ILE A 18 -6.06 1.90 -6.04
C ILE A 18 -7.25 1.12 -5.49
N VAL A 19 -7.36 0.94 -4.16
CA VAL A 19 -8.42 0.12 -3.52
C VAL A 19 -9.84 0.43 -4.04
N PRO A 20 -10.27 1.70 -4.21
CA PRO A 20 -11.61 1.97 -4.74
C PRO A 20 -11.85 1.40 -6.14
N ALA A 21 -10.84 1.48 -7.02
CA ALA A 21 -10.93 0.92 -8.37
C ALA A 21 -10.99 -0.61 -8.32
N MET A 22 -10.16 -1.26 -7.49
CA MET A 22 -10.20 -2.72 -7.33
C MET A 22 -11.54 -3.20 -6.76
N ARG A 23 -12.13 -2.45 -5.82
CA ARG A 23 -13.49 -2.74 -5.32
C ARG A 23 -14.54 -2.60 -6.42
N ARG A 24 -14.40 -1.59 -7.28
CA ARG A 24 -15.30 -1.41 -8.42
C ARG A 24 -15.19 -2.56 -9.42
N VAL A 25 -13.96 -3.00 -9.73
CA VAL A 25 -13.73 -4.18 -10.57
C VAL A 25 -14.41 -5.42 -9.99
N ALA A 26 -14.27 -5.66 -8.67
CA ALA A 26 -14.92 -6.79 -8.00
C ALA A 26 -16.46 -6.73 -8.06
N GLN A 27 -17.02 -5.51 -8.05
CA GLN A 27 -18.47 -5.29 -8.13
C GLN A 27 -19.00 -5.44 -9.56
N ASP A 28 -18.28 -4.89 -10.55
CA ASP A 28 -18.70 -4.90 -11.95
C ASP A 28 -18.47 -6.26 -12.62
N HIS A 29 -17.52 -7.07 -12.11
CA HIS A 29 -17.13 -8.37 -12.67
C HIS A 29 -17.09 -9.46 -11.58
N PRO A 30 -18.24 -9.83 -10.99
CA PRO A 30 -18.30 -10.83 -9.93
C PRO A 30 -17.93 -12.26 -10.42
N ASP A 31 -17.95 -12.48 -11.72
CA ASP A 31 -17.57 -13.73 -12.39
C ASP A 31 -16.06 -13.91 -12.58
N ILE A 32 -15.27 -12.84 -12.38
CA ILE A 32 -13.81 -12.87 -12.47
C ILE A 32 -13.23 -12.88 -11.05
N PRO A 33 -12.68 -14.01 -10.58
CA PRO A 33 -12.02 -14.06 -9.28
C PRO A 33 -10.82 -13.10 -9.24
N ILE A 34 -10.70 -12.35 -8.16
CA ILE A 34 -9.52 -11.53 -7.88
C ILE A 34 -8.63 -12.32 -6.92
N HIS A 35 -7.47 -12.75 -7.40
CA HIS A 35 -6.46 -13.41 -6.58
C HIS A 35 -5.45 -12.38 -6.08
N LEU A 36 -5.37 -12.22 -4.75
CA LEU A 36 -4.42 -11.31 -4.13
C LEU A 36 -3.08 -12.02 -3.92
N VAL A 37 -2.00 -11.41 -4.42
CA VAL A 37 -0.63 -11.93 -4.24
C VAL A 37 0.18 -10.90 -3.46
N MET A 38 0.72 -11.31 -2.32
CA MET A 38 1.63 -10.49 -1.52
C MET A 38 2.94 -10.27 -2.29
N GLY A 39 3.27 -9.00 -2.56
CA GLY A 39 4.45 -8.61 -3.33
C GLY A 39 5.76 -8.61 -2.53
N GLY A 40 5.71 -8.42 -1.20
CA GLY A 40 6.90 -8.37 -0.35
C GLY A 40 7.72 -7.10 -0.59
N LEU A 41 7.09 -5.94 -0.48
CA LEU A 41 7.73 -4.64 -0.73
C LEU A 41 8.93 -4.40 0.20
N MET A 42 8.79 -4.79 1.46
CA MET A 42 9.86 -4.70 2.47
C MET A 42 10.03 -6.07 3.12
N SER A 43 10.95 -6.84 2.56
CA SER A 43 11.26 -8.21 2.97
C SER A 43 12.78 -8.46 2.94
N GLY A 44 13.26 -9.40 3.74
CA GLY A 44 14.69 -9.70 3.84
C GLY A 44 15.51 -8.48 4.24
N ASP A 45 16.58 -8.20 3.50
CA ASP A 45 17.51 -7.09 3.77
C ASP A 45 16.89 -5.69 3.65
N SER A 46 15.67 -5.58 3.09
CA SER A 46 14.93 -4.32 2.99
C SER A 46 14.03 -4.03 4.21
N VAL A 47 13.95 -4.95 5.18
CA VAL A 47 13.27 -4.70 6.45
C VAL A 47 14.10 -3.74 7.29
N GLY A 48 13.46 -2.71 7.83
CA GLY A 48 14.16 -1.76 8.70
C GLY A 48 13.26 -0.69 9.29
N PRO A 49 13.83 0.24 10.08
CA PRO A 49 13.05 1.23 10.82
C PRO A 49 12.25 2.14 9.88
N TYR A 50 10.93 2.20 10.07
CA TYR A 50 10.03 3.02 9.25
C TYR A 50 10.39 4.51 9.30
N ALA A 51 10.94 4.96 10.44
CA ALA A 51 11.37 6.33 10.65
C ALA A 51 12.39 6.82 9.59
N GLN A 52 13.22 5.92 9.06
CA GLN A 52 14.20 6.27 8.01
C GLN A 52 13.53 6.62 6.67
N MET A 53 12.29 6.18 6.46
CA MET A 53 11.54 6.42 5.23
C MET A 53 10.55 7.56 5.36
N GLN A 54 10.44 8.21 6.53
CA GLN A 54 9.41 9.20 6.80
C GLN A 54 9.42 10.37 5.80
N GLU A 55 10.60 10.89 5.46
CA GLU A 55 10.73 12.01 4.52
C GLU A 55 10.28 11.62 3.11
N TYR A 56 10.73 10.45 2.65
CA TYR A 56 10.30 9.88 1.36
C TYR A 56 8.77 9.69 1.32
N ILE A 57 8.20 9.08 2.36
CA ILE A 57 6.76 8.80 2.44
C ILE A 57 5.96 10.11 2.42
N ARG A 58 6.41 11.16 3.12
CA ARG A 58 5.76 12.47 3.10
C ARG A 58 5.75 13.07 1.69
N GLY A 59 6.87 13.03 0.98
CA GLY A 59 6.93 13.50 -0.41
C GLY A 59 6.05 12.67 -1.35
N ALA A 60 6.08 11.35 -1.22
CA ALA A 60 5.27 10.45 -2.05
C ALA A 60 3.75 10.65 -1.86
N VAL A 61 3.32 11.05 -0.66
CA VAL A 61 1.90 11.30 -0.36
C VAL A 61 1.32 12.48 -1.13
N GLU A 62 2.13 13.48 -1.50
CA GLU A 62 1.65 14.60 -2.33
C GLU A 62 1.15 14.08 -3.67
N HIS A 63 1.98 13.28 -4.36
CA HIS A 63 1.63 12.74 -5.65
C HIS A 63 0.49 11.71 -5.57
N LEU A 64 0.48 10.85 -4.53
CA LEU A 64 -0.63 9.94 -4.28
C LEU A 64 -1.96 10.69 -4.12
N ARG A 65 -1.97 11.80 -3.36
CA ARG A 65 -3.15 12.61 -3.14
C ARG A 65 -3.64 13.29 -4.42
N GLU A 66 -2.73 13.81 -5.23
CA GLU A 66 -3.06 14.43 -6.52
C GLU A 66 -3.74 13.43 -7.47
N VAL A 67 -3.21 12.21 -7.56
CA VAL A 67 -3.72 11.21 -8.51
C VAL A 67 -4.97 10.51 -8.01
N THR A 68 -5.02 10.13 -6.73
CA THR A 68 -6.08 9.25 -6.20
C THR A 68 -7.06 9.97 -5.28
N GLY A 69 -6.78 11.21 -4.88
CA GLY A 69 -7.56 11.93 -3.85
C GLY A 69 -7.47 11.31 -2.45
N ARG A 70 -6.51 10.40 -2.21
CA ARG A 70 -6.35 9.68 -0.93
C ARG A 70 -5.01 10.05 -0.30
N ALA A 71 -4.98 10.11 1.02
CA ALA A 71 -3.76 10.31 1.78
C ALA A 71 -3.83 9.52 3.10
N PRO A 72 -2.69 9.03 3.62
CA PRO A 72 -2.63 8.49 4.97
C PRO A 72 -3.02 9.55 6.01
N SER A 73 -3.57 9.10 7.14
CA SER A 73 -3.93 9.99 8.24
C SER A 73 -2.70 10.43 9.04
N GLU A 74 -2.85 11.47 9.86
CA GLU A 74 -1.81 11.85 10.83
C GLU A 74 -1.44 10.70 11.78
N ALA A 75 -2.39 9.82 12.11
CA ALA A 75 -2.13 8.67 12.96
C ALA A 75 -1.11 7.69 12.32
N PHE A 76 -1.17 7.52 11.00
CA PHE A 76 -0.16 6.74 10.27
C PHE A 76 1.22 7.38 10.38
N PHE A 77 1.32 8.71 10.20
CA PHE A 77 2.60 9.41 10.33
C PHE A 77 3.18 9.35 11.76
N LYS A 78 2.33 9.37 12.79
CA LYS A 78 2.75 9.15 14.18
C LYS A 78 3.25 7.73 14.40
N LEU A 79 2.57 6.74 13.83
CA LEU A 79 2.96 5.33 13.91
C LEU A 79 4.35 5.11 13.32
N ILE A 80 4.61 5.53 12.07
CA ILE A 80 5.90 5.29 11.41
C ILE A 80 7.07 6.06 12.04
N ALA A 81 6.78 7.12 12.80
CA ALA A 81 7.78 7.86 13.58
C ALA A 81 8.11 7.19 14.92
N THR A 82 7.34 6.18 15.34
CA THR A 82 7.53 5.52 16.65
C THR A 82 8.76 4.61 16.61
N PRO A 83 9.71 4.75 17.55
CA PRO A 83 10.88 3.86 17.62
C PRO A 83 10.47 2.38 17.72
N GLY A 84 11.17 1.52 16.97
CA GLY A 84 10.89 0.09 16.92
C GLY A 84 9.78 -0.33 15.95
N VAL A 85 9.11 0.62 15.27
CA VAL A 85 8.23 0.30 14.14
C VAL A 85 9.07 0.07 12.90
N GLU A 86 8.93 -1.11 12.31
CA GLU A 86 9.67 -1.54 11.13
C GLU A 86 8.75 -1.62 9.91
N GLY A 87 9.30 -1.25 8.77
CA GLY A 87 8.74 -1.60 7.47
C GLY A 87 9.00 -3.07 7.23
N ASN A 88 8.00 -3.90 7.47
CA ASN A 88 8.06 -5.34 7.24
C ASN A 88 6.73 -5.82 6.65
N SER A 89 6.79 -6.37 5.43
CA SER A 89 5.64 -6.87 4.69
C SER A 89 5.14 -8.24 5.17
N GLY A 90 5.83 -8.87 6.13
CA GLY A 90 5.55 -10.20 6.64
C GLY A 90 6.83 -10.95 6.94
#